data_AF-A0A3M7EC87-F1
#
_entry.id   AF-A0A3M7EC87-F1
#
_cell.length_a   1.000
_cell.length_b   1.000
_cell.length_c   1.000
_cell.angle_alpha   90.00
_cell.angle_beta   90.00
_cell.angle_gamma   90.00
#
_symmetry.space_group_name_H-M   'P 1'
#
loop_
_entity.id
_entity.type
_entity.pdbx_description
1 polymer ?
#
loop_
_entity_poly.entity_id
_entity_poly.type
_entity_poly.pdbx_seq_one_letter_code
_entity_poly.pdbx_strand_id
1 'polypeptide(L)'
;RLTSIPAYWVAFGPHGPRALPPPGENWKVFRLTMYGVLASLAIFLATRSFARGPPRTMTKEYQEASNEYMKEHNIEPITGVSSEGYVGKGQVQTNRSSKDLPPLEE
;
A
#
# COMPACT_ATOMS: atom_id res chain seq x y z
N ARG A 1 -6.28 60.76 2.08
CA ARG A 1 -5.57 59.66 2.78
C ARG A 1 -6.60 58.64 3.27
N LEU A 2 -6.87 57.60 2.48
CA LEU A 2 -7.76 56.48 2.88
C LEU A 2 -7.01 55.44 3.72
N THR A 3 -6.08 55.89 4.56
CA THR A 3 -5.25 55.02 5.41
C THR A 3 -5.92 54.67 6.73
N SER A 4 -7.22 54.97 6.90
CA SER A 4 -7.95 54.56 8.09
C SER A 4 -8.26 53.07 8.01
N ILE A 5 -7.87 52.35 9.07
CA ILE A 5 -8.04 50.91 9.28
C ILE A 5 -9.39 50.35 8.76
N PRO A 6 -10.56 51.02 8.97
CA PRO A 6 -11.84 50.49 8.47
C PRO A 6 -11.97 50.50 6.94
N ALA A 7 -11.49 51.54 6.24
CA ALA A 7 -11.58 51.60 4.77
C ALA A 7 -10.71 50.53 4.12
N TYR A 8 -9.54 50.23 4.69
CA TYR A 8 -8.67 49.15 4.27
C TYR A 8 -9.31 47.77 4.49
N TRP A 9 -9.95 47.55 5.64
CA TRP A 9 -10.61 46.27 5.96
C TRP A 9 -11.77 45.96 5.01
N VAL A 10 -12.55 46.96 4.58
CA VAL A 10 -13.66 46.78 3.63
C VAL A 10 -13.17 46.56 2.19
N ALA A 11 -12.07 47.21 1.78
CA ALA A 11 -11.54 47.07 0.42
C ALA A 11 -10.65 45.83 0.24
N PHE A 12 -9.93 45.41 1.29
CA PHE A 12 -8.87 44.40 1.23
C PHE A 12 -8.92 43.35 2.34
N GLY A 13 -9.97 43.31 3.18
CA GLY A 13 -10.11 42.30 4.24
C GLY A 13 -10.41 40.89 3.72
N PRO A 14 -10.20 39.86 4.55
CA PRO A 14 -10.45 38.44 4.21
C PRO A 14 -11.95 38.10 4.27
N HIS A 15 -12.74 38.74 3.42
CA HIS A 15 -14.19 38.56 3.32
C HIS A 15 -14.64 38.30 1.87
N GLY A 16 -15.82 37.71 1.70
CA GLY A 16 -16.38 37.42 0.38
C GLY A 16 -15.45 36.53 -0.47
N PRO A 17 -15.11 36.91 -1.72
CA PRO A 17 -14.22 36.11 -2.58
C PRO A 17 -12.78 35.93 -2.06
N ARG A 18 -12.35 36.69 -1.04
CA ARG A 18 -11.03 36.58 -0.41
C ARG A 18 -11.09 35.94 0.98
N ALA A 19 -12.19 35.26 1.30
CA ALA A 19 -12.31 34.54 2.56
C ALA A 19 -11.20 33.48 2.67
N LEU A 20 -10.47 33.51 3.79
CA LEU A 20 -9.50 32.49 4.11
C LEU A 20 -10.22 31.22 4.60
N PRO A 21 -9.60 30.04 4.47
CA PRO A 21 -10.12 28.83 5.08
C PRO A 21 -10.38 29.07 6.58
N PRO A 22 -11.56 28.70 7.12
CA PRO A 22 -11.84 28.82 8.53
C PRO A 22 -10.77 28.16 9.40
N PRO A 23 -10.53 28.70 10.60
CA PRO A 23 -9.53 28.15 11.50
C PRO A 23 -9.83 26.66 11.79
N GLY A 24 -8.81 25.81 11.61
CA GLY A 24 -8.92 24.37 11.84
C GLY A 24 -9.44 23.55 10.66
N GLU A 25 -9.69 24.15 9.49
CA GLU A 25 -10.12 23.41 8.30
C GLU A 25 -9.10 22.34 7.87
N ASN A 26 -7.80 22.65 7.91
CA ASN A 26 -6.74 21.68 7.60
C ASN A 26 -6.84 20.42 8.47
N TRP A 27 -7.15 20.57 9.75
CA TRP A 27 -7.32 19.44 10.67
C TRP A 27 -8.61 18.65 10.41
N LYS A 28 -9.67 19.34 9.97
CA LYS A 28 -10.90 18.70 9.53
C LYS A 28 -10.67 17.86 8.27
N VAL A 29 -10.01 18.42 7.25
CA VAL A 29 -9.65 17.73 6.01
C VAL A 29 -8.79 16.50 6.33
N PHE A 30 -7.72 16.67 7.09
CA PHE A 30 -6.84 15.56 7.48
C PHE A 30 -7.60 14.40 8.14
N ARG A 31 -8.46 14.69 9.13
CA ARG A 31 -9.24 13.65 9.82
C ARG A 31 -10.24 12.96 8.90
N LEU A 32 -10.94 13.72 8.04
CA LEU A 32 -11.88 13.15 7.09
C LEU A 32 -11.19 12.25 6.05
N THR A 33 -10.03 12.67 5.54
CA THR A 33 -9.22 11.84 4.65
C THR A 33 -8.76 10.57 5.37
N MET A 34 -8.28 10.68 6.61
CA MET A 34 -7.86 9.53 7.40
C MET A 34 -9.03 8.57 7.68
N TYR A 35 -10.22 9.08 7.97
CA TYR A 35 -11.42 8.24 8.10
C TYR A 35 -11.75 7.52 6.80
N GLY A 36 -11.62 8.17 5.64
CA GLY A 36 -11.79 7.52 4.34
C GLY A 36 -10.79 6.37 4.12
N VAL A 37 -9.52 6.60 4.42
CA VAL A 37 -8.47 5.56 4.33
C VAL A 37 -8.78 4.39 5.27
N LEU A 38 -9.09 4.66 6.54
CA LEU A 38 -9.42 3.63 7.51
C LEU A 38 -10.68 2.85 7.15
N ALA A 39 -11.72 3.53 6.64
CA ALA A 39 -12.94 2.88 6.17
C ALA A 39 -12.64 1.95 4.99
N SER A 40 -11.85 2.39 4.01
CA SER A 40 -11.47 1.57 2.86
C SER A 40 -10.66 0.33 3.27
N LEU A 41 -9.72 0.48 4.22
CA LEU A 41 -8.93 -0.62 4.77
C LEU A 41 -9.82 -1.61 5.54
N ALA A 42 -10.76 -1.11 6.34
CA ALA A 42 -11.70 -1.95 7.08
C ALA A 42 -12.56 -2.79 6.13
N ILE A 43 -13.11 -2.18 5.08
CA ILE A 43 -13.89 -2.88 4.05
C ILE A 43 -13.02 -3.93 3.35
N PHE A 44 -11.79 -3.57 2.95
CA PHE A 44 -10.88 -4.51 2.28
C PHE A 44 -10.55 -5.72 3.15
N LEU A 45 -10.16 -5.51 4.41
CA LEU A 45 -9.83 -6.60 5.33
C LEU A 45 -11.05 -7.46 5.64
N ALA A 46 -12.23 -6.85 5.80
CA ALA A 46 -13.47 -7.58 6.00
C ALA A 46 -13.78 -8.47 4.79
N THR A 47 -13.71 -7.96 3.56
CA THR A 47 -13.94 -8.80 2.36
C THR A 47 -12.84 -9.85 2.18
N ARG A 48 -11.57 -9.51 2.46
CA ARG A 48 -10.44 -10.42 2.27
C ARG A 48 -10.43 -11.58 3.26
N SER A 49 -10.93 -11.41 4.47
CA SER A 49 -10.99 -12.46 5.50
C SER A 49 -11.94 -13.60 5.13
N PHE A 50 -12.97 -13.33 4.32
CA PHE A 50 -13.89 -14.36 3.80
C PHE A 50 -13.42 -15.02 2.49
N ALA A 51 -12.32 -14.55 1.90
CA ALA A 51 -11.82 -15.12 0.65
C ALA A 51 -11.14 -16.49 0.87
N ARG A 52 -11.09 -17.30 -0.19
CA ARG A 52 -10.46 -18.63 -0.16
C ARG A 52 -9.00 -18.56 0.33
N GLY A 53 -8.56 -19.69 0.87
CA GLY A 53 -7.17 -19.90 1.25
C GLY A 53 -6.19 -19.67 0.09
N PRO A 54 -4.92 -19.42 0.42
CA PRO A 54 -3.86 -19.22 -0.56
C PRO A 54 -3.64 -20.45 -1.46
N PRO A 55 -3.13 -20.27 -2.70
CA PRO A 55 -2.80 -21.40 -3.57
C PRO A 55 -1.60 -22.18 -3.04
N ARG A 56 -1.50 -23.46 -3.40
CA ARG A 56 -0.45 -24.37 -2.93
C ARG A 56 0.96 -23.99 -3.42
N THR A 57 1.05 -23.28 -4.54
CA THR A 57 2.32 -22.78 -5.09
C THR A 57 2.89 -21.56 -4.34
N MET A 58 2.10 -20.97 -3.44
CA MET A 58 2.49 -19.83 -2.62
C MET A 58 2.93 -20.24 -1.22
N THR A 59 3.77 -21.29 -1.15
CA THR A 59 4.50 -21.69 0.05
C THR A 59 6.00 -21.48 -0.17
N LYS A 60 6.73 -21.33 0.92
CA LYS A 60 8.18 -21.10 0.88
C LYS A 60 8.91 -22.26 0.21
N GLU A 61 8.53 -23.51 0.51
CA GLU A 61 9.21 -24.70 -0.02
C GLU A 61 9.04 -24.81 -1.55
N TYR A 62 7.84 -24.51 -2.06
CA TYR A 62 7.59 -24.52 -3.50
C TYR A 62 8.36 -23.41 -4.22
N GLN A 63 8.45 -22.22 -3.60
CA GLN A 63 9.19 -21.08 -4.15
C GLN A 63 10.71 -21.30 -4.11
N GLU A 64 11.22 -21.98 -3.08
CA GLU A 64 12.63 -22.38 -2.99
C GLU A 64 12.96 -23.46 -4.02
N ALA A 65 12.12 -24.48 -4.18
CA ALA A 65 12.27 -25.46 -5.26
C ALA A 65 12.21 -24.81 -6.65
N SER A 66 11.37 -23.78 -6.83
CA SER A 66 11.33 -23.01 -8.08
C SER A 66 12.64 -22.26 -8.32
N ASN A 67 13.25 -21.69 -7.28
CA ASN A 67 14.56 -21.06 -7.38
C ASN A 67 15.67 -22.07 -7.75
N GLU A 68 15.63 -23.28 -7.20
CA GLU A 68 16.58 -24.36 -7.53
C GLU A 68 16.45 -24.76 -9.00
N TYR A 69 15.22 -25.01 -9.45
CA TYR A 69 14.92 -25.29 -10.86
C TYR A 69 15.42 -24.18 -11.80
N MET A 70 15.22 -22.91 -11.44
CA MET A 70 15.72 -21.78 -12.23
C MET A 70 17.25 -21.77 -12.34
N LYS A 71 17.95 -22.13 -11.27
CA LYS A 71 19.43 -22.23 -11.26
C LYS A 71 19.92 -23.40 -12.09
N GLU A 72 19.30 -24.57 -11.93
CA GLU A 72 19.64 -25.78 -12.70
C GLU A 72 19.51 -25.54 -14.21
N HIS A 73 18.51 -24.78 -14.63
CA HIS A 73 18.25 -24.47 -16.04
C HIS A 73 18.82 -23.14 -16.52
N ASN A 74 19.63 -22.43 -15.71
CA ASN A 74 20.19 -21.11 -16.05
C ASN A 74 19.14 -20.09 -16.54
N ILE A 75 17.96 -20.09 -15.92
CA ILE A 75 16.88 -19.16 -16.23
C ILE A 75 17.21 -17.77 -15.65
N GLU A 76 17.14 -16.73 -16.48
CA GLU A 76 17.52 -15.34 -16.12
C GLU A 76 18.99 -15.18 -15.62
N PRO A 77 19.99 -15.51 -16.47
CA PRO A 77 21.40 -15.53 -16.05
C PRO A 77 22.06 -14.14 -15.94
N ILE A 78 21.42 -13.07 -16.40
CA ILE A 78 22.01 -11.72 -16.39
C ILE A 78 21.68 -10.97 -15.10
N THR A 79 20.40 -11.02 -14.67
CA THR A 79 19.90 -10.25 -13.51
C THR A 79 19.13 -11.09 -12.50
N GLY A 80 18.81 -12.34 -12.85
CA GLY A 80 17.91 -13.19 -12.06
C GLY A 80 18.63 -14.08 -11.07
N VAL A 81 17.87 -15.02 -10.52
CA VAL A 81 18.32 -15.94 -9.46
C VAL A 81 19.51 -16.80 -9.88
N SER A 82 19.71 -16.97 -11.19
CA SER A 82 20.78 -17.76 -11.79
C SER A 82 21.98 -16.92 -12.23
N SER A 83 21.97 -15.61 -11.98
CA SER A 83 23.09 -14.73 -12.29
C SER A 83 24.25 -14.91 -11.31
N GLU A 84 25.48 -14.77 -11.81
CA GLU A 84 26.69 -14.79 -11.00
C GLU A 84 26.66 -13.63 -10.00
N GLY A 85 26.66 -13.95 -8.71
CA GLY A 85 26.61 -12.94 -7.64
C GLY A 85 25.21 -12.46 -7.28
N TYR A 86 24.13 -13.17 -7.66
CA TYR A 86 22.78 -12.83 -7.22
C TYR A 86 22.66 -12.83 -5.68
N VAL A 87 22.22 -11.69 -5.10
CA VAL A 87 21.94 -11.53 -3.67
C VAL A 87 20.47 -11.20 -3.49
N GLY A 88 19.68 -12.16 -3.02
CA GLY A 88 18.24 -11.97 -2.80
C GLY A 88 17.50 -13.26 -2.49
N LYS A 89 16.19 -13.13 -2.26
CA LYS A 89 15.29 -14.25 -1.95
C LYS A 89 14.70 -14.94 -3.20
N GLY A 90 14.96 -14.40 -4.39
CA GLY A 90 14.41 -14.93 -5.64
C GLY A 90 12.88 -14.89 -5.68
N GLN A 91 12.27 -16.00 -6.06
CA GLN A 91 10.82 -16.17 -6.15
C GLN A 91 10.12 -16.26 -4.78
N VAL A 92 10.85 -16.22 -3.66
CA VAL A 92 10.27 -16.33 -2.32
C VAL A 92 9.58 -15.02 -1.93
N GLN A 93 8.24 -15.06 -1.93
CA GLN A 93 7.36 -13.94 -1.61
C GLN A 93 6.76 -14.04 -0.21
N THR A 94 6.64 -15.25 0.33
CA THR A 94 5.99 -15.48 1.64
C THR A 94 6.77 -16.49 2.48
N ASN A 95 6.65 -16.38 3.80
CA ASN A 95 7.23 -17.34 4.75
C ASN A 95 6.24 -18.46 5.14
N ARG A 96 5.16 -18.66 4.38
CA ARG A 96 4.15 -19.69 4.69
C ARG A 96 4.72 -21.09 4.44
N SER A 97 4.50 -22.02 5.36
CA SER A 97 4.90 -23.42 5.15
C SER A 97 3.80 -24.22 4.46
N SER A 98 4.18 -25.26 3.73
CA SER A 98 3.27 -26.25 3.13
C SER A 98 2.38 -26.95 4.16
N LYS A 99 2.82 -27.04 5.41
CA LYS A 99 2.08 -27.64 6.54
C LYS A 99 0.82 -26.84 6.92
N ASP A 100 0.81 -25.55 6.63
CA ASP A 100 -0.29 -24.64 6.97
C ASP A 100 -1.42 -24.67 5.92
N LEU A 101 -1.27 -25.49 4.88
CA LEU A 101 -2.26 -25.61 3.81
C LEU A 101 -3.43 -26.51 4.25
N PRO A 102 -4.66 -26.21 3.81
CA PRO A 102 -5.79 -27.11 4.02
C PRO A 102 -5.51 -28.49 3.38
N PRO A 103 -6.10 -29.58 3.93
CA PRO A 103 -6.00 -30.93 3.39
C PRO A 103 -6.33 -30.96 1.89
N LEU A 104 -5.73 -31.91 1.18
CA LEU A 104 -6.05 -32.15 -0.23
C LEU A 104 -7.50 -32.63 -0.31
N GLU A 105 -8.37 -31.87 -0.97
CA GLU A 105 -9.61 -32.43 -1.50
C GLU A 105 -9.19 -33.32 -2.68
N GLU A 106 -9.31 -34.65 -2.52
CA GLU A 106 -9.07 -35.65 -3.57
C GLU A 106 -10.14 -35.60 -4.67
#